data_AF-A0A1C6IUB3-F1
#
_entry.id   AF-A0A1C6IUB3-F1
#
_cell.length_a   1.000
_cell.length_b   1.000
_cell.length_c   1.000
_cell.angle_alpha   90.00
_cell.angle_beta   90.00
_cell.angle_gamma   90.00
#
_symmetry.space_group_name_H-M   'P 1'
#
loop_
_entity.id
_entity.type
_entity.pdbx_description
1 polymer ?
#
loop_
_entity_poly.entity_id
_entity_poly.type
_entity_poly.pdbx_seq_one_letter_code
_entity_poly.pdbx_strand_id
1 'polypeptide(L)'
;MIYQYEEIELTLKLSYFAKIHLRELENILQIDNDRKYNQDYIFYSYIVYIVDFWLNSLFPDEQKIIFLRIFEKKTYDCIAIETGYSNHSSIVRKYKEIVKKIYNIHNKSI
;
A
#
# COMPACT_ATOMS: atom_id res chain seq x y z
N MET A 1 -0.58 -12.77 -9.78
CA MET A 1 0.66 -12.02 -10.10
C MET A 1 1.64 -12.26 -8.97
N ILE A 2 2.84 -12.75 -9.26
CA ILE A 2 3.90 -12.91 -8.24
C ILE A 2 4.55 -11.55 -8.05
N TYR A 3 4.57 -11.03 -6.82
CA TYR A 3 5.22 -9.75 -6.50
C TYR A 3 6.63 -9.97 -5.99
N GLN A 4 7.57 -9.14 -6.44
CA GLN A 4 8.85 -8.90 -5.80
C GLN A 4 8.71 -7.87 -4.66
N TYR A 5 9.72 -7.78 -3.79
CA TYR A 5 9.68 -6.86 -2.65
C TYR A 5 9.58 -5.40 -3.07
N GLU A 6 10.29 -5.01 -4.13
CA GLU A 6 10.28 -3.66 -4.69
C GLU A 6 8.90 -3.31 -5.26
N GLU A 7 8.25 -4.28 -5.90
CA GLU A 7 6.91 -4.12 -6.49
C GLU A 7 5.83 -3.93 -5.41
N ILE A 8 5.99 -4.58 -4.24
CA ILE A 8 5.12 -4.36 -3.08
C ILE A 8 5.22 -2.90 -2.63
N GLU A 9 6.44 -2.39 -2.44
CA GLU A 9 6.61 -0.98 -2.04
C GLU A 9 6.06 0.00 -3.07
N LEU A 10 6.31 -0.26 -4.36
CA LEU A 10 5.80 0.57 -5.44
C LEU A 10 4.27 0.57 -5.46
N THR A 11 3.65 -0.58 -5.24
CA THR A 11 2.19 -0.73 -5.20
C THR A 11 1.59 -0.03 -4.00
N LEU A 12 2.21 -0.13 -2.83
CA LEU A 12 1.81 0.62 -1.64
C LEU A 12 1.86 2.14 -1.91
N LYS A 13 2.94 2.64 -2.53
CA LYS A 13 3.07 4.07 -2.91
C LYS A 13 2.03 4.48 -3.97
N LEU A 14 1.76 3.61 -4.94
CA LEU A 14 0.81 3.86 -6.02
C LEU A 14 -0.63 3.96 -5.51
N SER A 15 -0.97 3.25 -4.43
CA SER A 15 -2.34 3.20 -3.89
C SER A 15 -2.93 4.58 -3.57
N TYR A 16 -2.10 5.54 -3.13
CA TYR A 16 -2.56 6.91 -2.90
C TYR A 16 -3.10 7.54 -4.18
N PHE A 17 -2.35 7.44 -5.28
CA PHE A 17 -2.76 7.96 -6.59
C PHE A 17 -3.92 7.16 -7.17
N ALA A 18 -3.91 5.84 -6.99
CA ALA A 18 -5.00 4.97 -7.42
C ALA A 18 -6.34 5.36 -6.77
N LYS A 19 -6.36 5.68 -5.47
CA LYS A 19 -7.57 6.15 -4.77
C LYS A 19 -8.09 7.48 -5.34
N ILE A 20 -7.20 8.39 -5.73
CA ILE A 20 -7.56 9.67 -6.36
C ILE A 20 -8.17 9.42 -7.75
N HIS A 21 -7.47 8.68 -8.60
CA HIS A 21 -7.92 8.40 -9.96
C HIS A 21 -9.20 7.58 -10.01
N LEU A 22 -9.36 6.61 -9.10
CA LEU A 22 -10.58 5.83 -9.01
C LEU A 22 -11.79 6.73 -8.72
N ARG A 23 -11.65 7.70 -7.79
CA ARG A 23 -12.71 8.67 -7.49
C ARG A 23 -13.03 9.56 -8.70
N GLU A 24 -12.03 9.97 -9.46
CA GLU A 24 -12.23 10.74 -10.69
C GLU A 24 -13.01 9.93 -11.73
N LEU A 25 -12.63 8.66 -11.93
CA LEU A 25 -13.28 7.75 -12.87
C LEU A 25 -14.72 7.42 -12.44
N GLU A 26 -14.98 7.23 -11.16
CA GLU A 26 -16.34 7.01 -10.63
C GLU A 26 -17.26 8.18 -10.95
N ASN A 27 -16.77 9.42 -10.83
CA ASN A 27 -17.54 10.61 -11.20
C ASN A 27 -17.81 10.67 -12.71
N ILE A 28 -16.83 10.31 -13.53
CA ILE A 28 -16.98 10.29 -15.00
C ILE A 28 -17.99 9.21 -15.42
N LEU A 29 -17.86 7.99 -14.89
CA LEU A 29 -18.73 6.86 -15.22
C LEU A 29 -20.20 7.06 -14.80
N GLN A 30 -20.45 7.89 -13.77
CA GLN A 30 -21.80 8.31 -13.41
C GLN A 30 -22.46 9.21 -14.48
N ILE A 31 -21.65 9.95 -15.25
CA ILE A 31 -22.10 10.92 -16.25
C ILE A 31 -22.10 10.29 -17.66
N ASP A 32 -21.11 9.46 -17.97
CA ASP A 32 -20.91 8.82 -19.26
C ASP A 32 -20.38 7.39 -19.07
N ASN A 33 -21.16 6.39 -19.50
CA ASN A 33 -20.83 4.98 -19.31
C ASN A 33 -19.99 4.43 -20.48
N ASP A 34 -19.02 5.22 -20.92
CA ASP A 34 -18.11 4.86 -22.01
C ASP A 34 -17.14 3.76 -21.53
N ARG A 35 -17.07 2.67 -22.30
CA ARG A 35 -16.16 1.54 -22.07
C ARG A 35 -14.69 1.94 -22.15
N LYS A 36 -14.37 3.12 -22.69
CA LYS A 36 -13.00 3.66 -22.77
C LYS A 36 -12.28 3.66 -21.43
N TYR A 37 -12.99 3.91 -20.33
CA TYR A 37 -12.39 4.03 -18.99
C TYR A 37 -12.33 2.72 -18.20
N ASN A 38 -12.88 1.62 -18.74
CA ASN A 38 -13.00 0.36 -18.00
C ASN A 38 -11.65 -0.24 -17.61
N GLN A 39 -10.63 -0.15 -18.47
CA GLN A 39 -9.31 -0.71 -18.17
C GLN A 39 -8.64 0.02 -17.02
N ASP A 40 -8.63 1.36 -17.06
CA ASP A 40 -8.07 2.19 -15.99
C ASP A 40 -8.84 1.98 -14.68
N TYR A 41 -10.16 1.90 -14.75
CA TYR A 41 -11.00 1.62 -13.58
C TYR A 41 -10.67 0.27 -12.95
N ILE A 42 -10.59 -0.80 -13.75
CA ILE A 42 -10.22 -2.15 -13.28
C ILE A 42 -8.81 -2.13 -12.66
N PHE A 43 -7.85 -1.46 -13.32
CA PHE A 43 -6.48 -1.37 -12.84
C PHE A 43 -6.40 -0.65 -11.48
N TYR A 44 -6.93 0.56 -11.36
CA TYR A 44 -6.88 1.31 -10.10
C TYR A 44 -7.70 0.62 -8.99
N SER A 45 -8.85 0.03 -9.33
CA SER A 45 -9.64 -0.78 -8.39
C SER A 45 -8.82 -1.94 -7.82
N TYR A 46 -8.09 -2.65 -8.68
CA TYR A 46 -7.24 -3.75 -8.26
C TYR A 46 -6.11 -3.29 -7.33
N ILE A 47 -5.45 -2.16 -7.64
CA ILE A 47 -4.39 -1.60 -6.79
C ILE A 47 -4.93 -1.21 -5.41
N VAL A 48 -6.10 -0.57 -5.35
CA VAL A 48 -6.74 -0.21 -4.07
C VAL A 48 -7.11 -1.46 -3.28
N TYR A 49 -7.78 -2.41 -3.93
CA TYR A 49 -8.19 -3.66 -3.33
C TYR A 49 -7.01 -4.43 -2.72
N ILE A 50 -5.93 -4.61 -3.49
CA ILE A 50 -4.81 -5.45 -3.05
C ILE A 50 -4.04 -4.79 -1.89
N VAL A 51 -3.92 -3.46 -1.90
CA VAL A 51 -3.28 -2.74 -0.80
C VAL A 51 -4.13 -2.76 0.46
N ASP A 52 -5.44 -2.56 0.34
CA ASP A 52 -6.35 -2.66 1.48
C ASP A 52 -6.34 -4.09 2.06
N PHE A 53 -6.29 -5.13 1.21
CA PHE A 53 -6.11 -6.53 1.65
C PHE A 53 -4.79 -6.74 2.42
N TRP A 54 -3.67 -6.25 1.90
CA TRP A 54 -2.38 -6.35 2.57
C TRP A 54 -2.39 -5.63 3.92
N LEU A 55 -2.88 -4.39 3.98
CA LEU A 55 -2.94 -3.60 5.21
C LEU A 55 -3.81 -4.27 6.26
N ASN A 56 -4.99 -4.80 5.88
CA ASN A 56 -5.89 -5.50 6.79
C ASN A 56 -5.31 -6.83 7.34
N SER A 57 -4.27 -7.36 6.70
CA SER A 57 -3.56 -8.57 7.13
C SER A 57 -2.38 -8.27 8.09
N LEU A 58 -2.08 -6.99 8.33
CA LEU A 58 -1.03 -6.54 9.23
C LEU A 58 -1.57 -6.21 10.61
N PHE A 59 -0.72 -6.31 11.63
CA PHE A 59 -1.06 -5.85 12.98
C PHE A 59 -1.16 -4.31 13.02
N PRO A 60 -1.89 -3.71 13.99
CA PRO A 60 -2.04 -2.25 14.06
C PRO A 60 -0.73 -1.47 14.14
N ASP A 61 0.30 -1.99 14.83
CA ASP A 61 1.63 -1.38 14.89
C ASP A 61 2.33 -1.40 13.52
N GLU A 62 2.18 -2.49 12.78
CA GLU A 62 2.73 -2.67 11.44
C GLU A 62 2.07 -1.75 10.43
N GLN A 63 0.73 -1.62 10.49
CA GLN A 63 -0.03 -0.67 9.69
C GLN A 63 0.44 0.76 9.95
N LYS A 64 0.64 1.14 11.22
CA LYS A 64 1.15 2.47 11.58
C LYS A 64 2.51 2.75 10.95
N ILE A 65 3.44 1.78 11.00
CA ILE A 65 4.77 1.93 10.40
C ILE A 65 4.66 2.14 8.87
N ILE A 66 3.81 1.37 8.18
CA ILE A 66 3.55 1.55 6.75
C ILE A 66 2.94 2.92 6.47
N PHE A 67 1.97 3.34 7.27
CA PHE A 67 1.31 4.64 7.13
C PHE A 67 2.32 5.80 7.17
N LEU A 68 3.12 5.86 8.25
CA LEU A 68 4.13 6.89 8.44
C LEU A 68 5.21 6.85 7.34
N ARG A 69 5.63 5.66 6.92
CA ARG A 69 6.72 5.51 5.95
C ARG A 69 6.29 5.81 4.51
N ILE A 70 5.15 5.29 4.09
CA ILE A 70 4.71 5.32 2.69
C ILE A 70 3.85 6.56 2.42
N PHE A 71 2.86 6.82 3.28
CA PHE A 71 1.86 7.85 3.01
C PHE A 71 2.30 9.21 3.56
N GLU A 72 2.89 9.26 4.75
CA GLU A 72 3.44 10.50 5.32
C GLU A 72 4.91 10.77 4.94
N LYS A 73 5.59 9.82 4.30
CA LYS A 73 6.99 9.92 3.84
C LYS A 73 8.01 10.25 4.94
N LYS A 74 7.76 9.84 6.18
CA LYS A 74 8.68 10.08 7.30
C LYS A 74 9.94 9.24 7.22
N THR A 75 11.04 9.75 7.78
CA THR A 75 12.30 9.00 7.94
C THR A 75 12.16 7.96 9.05
N TYR A 76 13.01 6.93 9.02
CA TYR A 76 12.99 5.89 10.04
C TYR A 76 13.33 6.41 11.44
N ASP A 77 14.12 7.49 11.55
CA ASP A 77 14.38 8.17 12.82
C ASP A 77 13.10 8.79 13.40
N CYS A 78 12.36 9.54 12.59
CA CYS A 78 11.09 10.13 13.02
C CYS A 78 10.07 9.05 13.40
N ILE A 79 9.99 7.97 12.61
CA ILE A 79 9.11 6.84 12.90
C ILE A 79 9.49 6.20 14.23
N ALA A 80 10.79 5.99 14.51
CA ALA A 80 11.23 5.39 15.77
C ALA A 80 10.75 6.21 16.98
N ILE A 81 10.88 7.54 16.91
CA ILE A 81 10.41 8.47 17.94
C ILE A 81 8.89 8.35 18.13
N GLU A 82 8.10 8.38 17.06
CA GLU A 82 6.63 8.38 17.11
C GLU A 82 6.01 7.03 17.48
N THR A 83 6.75 5.95 17.30
CA THR A 83 6.29 4.58 17.59
C THR A 83 6.90 4.02 18.87
N GLY A 84 7.79 4.76 19.54
CA GLY A 84 8.44 4.35 20.78
C GLY A 84 9.51 3.28 20.60
N TYR A 85 10.04 3.10 19.39
CA TYR A 85 11.14 2.16 19.13
C TYR A 85 12.48 2.79 19.52
N SER A 86 13.41 1.95 19.94
CA SER A 86 14.70 2.36 20.50
C SER A 86 15.62 3.08 19.50
N ASN A 87 15.58 2.73 18.22
CA ASN A 87 16.40 3.36 17.18
C ASN A 87 15.92 3.09 15.75
N HIS A 88 16.46 3.87 14.81
CA HIS A 88 16.36 3.72 13.36
C HIS A 88 16.45 2.26 12.89
N SER A 89 17.51 1.55 13.30
CA SER A 89 17.81 0.20 12.84
C SER A 89 16.71 -0.79 13.20
N SER A 90 16.06 -0.59 14.35
CA SER A 90 14.93 -1.41 14.78
C SER A 90 13.73 -1.24 13.86
N ILE A 91 13.43 0.00 13.45
CA ILE A 91 12.36 0.28 12.48
C ILE A 91 12.72 -0.26 11.11
N VAL A 92 13.96 -0.10 10.62
CA VAL A 92 14.38 -0.65 9.32
C VAL A 92 14.16 -2.16 9.27
N ARG A 93 14.56 -2.87 10.33
CA ARG A 93 14.36 -4.32 10.43
C ARG A 93 12.88 -4.67 10.47
N LYS A 94 12.09 -4.01 11.32
CA LYS A 94 10.64 -4.25 11.43
C LYS A 94 9.94 -3.98 10.10
N TYR A 95 10.27 -2.91 9.41
CA TYR A 95 9.74 -2.59 8.09
C TYR A 95 10.07 -3.67 7.05
N LYS A 96 11.31 -4.16 6.99
CA LYS A 96 11.68 -5.30 6.13
C LYS A 96 10.86 -6.56 6.44
N GLU A 97 10.66 -6.87 7.72
CA GLU A 97 9.81 -8.00 8.12
C GLU A 97 8.34 -7.80 7.73
N ILE A 98 7.82 -6.57 7.79
CA ILE A 98 6.47 -6.26 7.30
C ILE A 98 6.36 -6.50 5.79
N VAL A 99 7.29 -5.96 5.00
CA VAL A 99 7.31 -6.18 3.53
C VAL A 99 7.43 -7.68 3.21
N LYS A 100 8.24 -8.42 3.97
CA LYS A 100 8.35 -9.87 3.86
C LYS A 100 7.07 -10.62 4.24
N LYS A 101 6.36 -10.15 5.26
CA LYS A 101 5.05 -10.69 5.65
C LYS A 101 4.04 -10.48 4.52
N ILE A 102 3.97 -9.28 3.94
CA ILE A 102 3.11 -8.98 2.78
C ILE A 102 3.44 -9.90 1.60
N TYR A 103 4.73 -10.04 1.26
CA TYR A 103 5.18 -10.94 0.20
C TYR A 103 4.69 -12.37 0.40
N ASN A 104 4.82 -12.89 1.62
CA ASN A 104 4.37 -14.24 1.95
C ASN A 104 2.85 -14.36 1.87
N ILE A 105 2.10 -13.38 2.36
CA ILE A 105 0.64 -13.37 2.29
C ILE A 105 0.20 -13.38 0.83
N HIS A 106 0.78 -12.51 0.00
CA HIS A 106 0.39 -12.38 -1.40
C HIS A 106 0.76 -13.63 -2.22
N ASN A 107 2.02 -14.04 -2.18
CA ASN A 107 2.53 -15.10 -3.06
C ASN A 107 2.22 -16.52 -2.59
N LYS A 108 1.82 -16.73 -1.32
CA LYS A 108 1.38 -18.05 -0.82
C LYS A 108 -0.14 -18.21 -0.78
N SER A 109 -0.90 -17.14 -0.97
CA SER A 109 -2.37 -17.19 -1.09
C SER A 109 -2.85 -17.35 -2.53
N ILE A 110 -1.92 -17.33 -3.50
CA ILE A 110 -2.12 -17.65 -4.92
C ILE A 110 -1.64 -19.09 -5.15
#